data_AF-A0A285CV00-F1
#
_entry.id   AF-A0A285CV00-F1
#
_cell.length_a   1.000
_cell.length_b   1.000
_cell.length_c   1.000
_cell.angle_alpha   90.00
_cell.angle_beta   90.00
_cell.angle_gamma   90.00
#
_symmetry.space_group_name_H-M   'P 1'
#
loop_
_entity.id
_entity.type
_entity.pdbx_description
1 polymer ?
#
loop_
_entity_poly.entity_id
_entity_poly.type
_entity_poly.pdbx_seq_one_letter_code
_entity_poly.pdbx_strand_id
1 'polypeptide(L)' 'MKELTCNCGFTVKNEDPSVAEAKMWYHAIDDHIEMLKSMTEEQLVGWLTETHKKLGLES' A
#
# COMPACT_ATOMS: atom_id res chain seq x y z
N MET A 1 -9.53 -0.38 14.88
CA MET A 1 -9.83 0.45 13.70
C MET A 1 -8.52 0.96 13.14
N LYS A 2 -8.23 0.62 11.87
CA LYS A 2 -7.04 1.03 11.14
C LYS A 2 -7.47 1.92 9.97
N GLU A 3 -6.75 3.02 9.79
CA GLU A 3 -6.94 3.98 8.71
C GLU A 3 -5.61 4.10 7.95
N LEU A 4 -5.66 3.95 6.64
CA LEU A 4 -4.50 3.92 5.77
C LEU A 4 -4.74 4.88 4.61
N THR A 5 -3.73 5.66 4.27
CA THR A 5 -3.82 6.63 3.17
C THR A 5 -2.69 6.40 2.16
N CYS A 6 -3.07 6.17 0.91
CA CYS A 6 -2.15 6.09 -0.23
C CYS A 6 -1.63 7.49 -0.58
N ASN A 7 -0.47 7.56 -1.23
CA ASN A 7 0.12 8.82 -1.71
C ASN A 7 -0.76 9.57 -2.72
N CYS A 8 -1.65 8.87 -3.43
CA CYS A 8 -2.61 9.48 -4.34
C CYS A 8 -3.82 10.13 -3.64
N GLY A 9 -3.91 10.03 -2.31
CA GLY A 9 -5.02 10.56 -1.51
C GLY A 9 -6.15 9.56 -1.25
N PHE A 10 -6.07 8.33 -1.78
CA PHE A 10 -7.03 7.27 -1.45
C PHE A 10 -6.89 6.84 0.01
N THR A 11 -8.02 6.74 0.73
CA THR A 11 -8.04 6.34 2.14
C THR A 11 -8.92 5.11 2.34
N VAL A 12 -8.40 4.14 3.12
CA VAL A 12 -9.14 2.98 3.60
C VAL A 12 -9.31 3.09 5.10
N LYS A 13 -10.53 2.87 5.58
CA LYS A 13 -10.83 2.76 7.01
C LYS A 13 -11.58 1.47 7.28
N ASN A 14 -11.07 0.65 8.20
CA ASN A 14 -11.75 -0.58 8.61
C ASN A 14 -11.48 -0.92 10.08
N GLU A 15 -12.39 -1.67 10.69
CA GLU A 15 -12.20 -2.17 12.06
C GLU A 15 -11.12 -3.25 12.11
N ASP A 16 -11.13 -4.14 11.12
CA ASP A 16 -10.15 -5.19 10.91
C ASP A 16 -8.91 -4.65 10.16
N PRO A 17 -7.71 -4.66 10.79
CA PRO A 17 -6.47 -4.25 10.17
C PRO A 17 -6.15 -4.99 8.86
N SER A 18 -6.41 -6.30 8.80
CA SER A 18 -6.12 -7.12 7.62
C SER A 18 -7.03 -6.76 6.46
N VAL A 19 -8.28 -6.39 6.72
CA VAL A 19 -9.20 -5.89 5.68
C VAL A 19 -8.77 -4.51 5.18
N ALA A 20 -8.31 -3.63 6.08
CA ALA A 20 -7.79 -2.32 5.67
C ALA A 20 -6.56 -2.48 4.76
N GLU A 21 -5.65 -3.38 5.11
CA GLU A 21 -4.46 -3.69 4.33
C GLU A 21 -4.78 -4.33 2.99
N ALA A 22 -5.63 -5.36 2.95
CA ALA A 22 -6.02 -6.01 1.69
C ALA A 22 -6.65 -5.03 0.70
N LYS A 23 -7.47 -4.09 1.19
CA LYS A 23 -8.06 -3.02 0.36
C LYS A 23 -7.00 -2.02 -0.13
N MET A 24 -6.01 -1.70 0.70
CA MET A 24 -4.90 -0.82 0.29
C MET A 24 -4.04 -1.47 -0.78
N TRP A 25 -3.72 -2.77 -0.63
CA TRP A 25 -2.99 -3.52 -1.66
C TRP A 25 -3.78 -3.68 -2.95
N TYR A 26 -5.09 -3.96 -2.85
CA TYR A 26 -5.96 -4.02 -4.01
C TYR A 26 -5.92 -2.69 -4.78
N HIS A 27 -6.08 -1.55 -4.10
CA HIS A 27 -5.99 -0.23 -4.71
C HIS A 27 -4.62 0.02 -5.36
N ALA A 28 -3.52 -0.29 -4.66
CA ALA A 28 -2.18 -0.10 -5.22
C ALA A 28 -1.94 -0.94 -6.48
N ILE A 29 -2.49 -2.15 -6.53
CA ILE A 29 -2.42 -2.99 -7.73
C ILE A 29 -3.36 -2.41 -8.80
N ASP A 30 -4.64 -2.25 -8.53
CA ASP A 30 -5.64 -1.86 -9.55
C ASP A 30 -5.36 -0.48 -10.16
N ASP A 31 -5.08 0.52 -9.32
CA ASP A 31 -4.97 1.92 -9.74
C ASP A 31 -3.53 2.35 -10.07
N HIS A 32 -2.52 1.58 -9.64
CA HIS A 32 -1.11 1.94 -9.83
C HIS A 32 -0.28 0.82 -10.51
N ILE A 33 -0.90 -0.22 -11.08
CA ILE A 33 -0.17 -1.32 -11.74
C ILE A 33 0.80 -0.86 -12.82
N GLU A 34 0.44 0.13 -13.65
CA GLU A 34 1.34 0.59 -14.71
C GLU A 34 2.56 1.33 -14.15
N MET A 35 2.40 2.06 -13.05
CA MET A 35 3.52 2.64 -12.31
C MET A 35 4.39 1.52 -11.72
N LEU A 36 3.80 0.53 -11.06
CA LEU A 36 4.53 -0.60 -10.46
C LEU A 36 5.30 -1.41 -11.51
N LYS A 37 4.70 -1.66 -12.68
CA LYS A 37 5.37 -2.34 -13.81
C LYS A 37 6.55 -1.54 -14.39
N SER A 38 6.53 -0.22 -14.27
CA SER A 38 7.58 0.65 -14.79
C SER A 38 8.78 0.81 -13.85
N MET A 39 8.66 0.35 -12.61
CA MET A 39 9.71 0.43 -11.61
C MET A 39 10.75 -0.68 -11.79
N THR A 40 12.01 -0.37 -11.51
CA THR A 40 13.04 -1.40 -11.34
C THR A 40 12.81 -2.20 -10.05
N GLU A 41 13.46 -3.35 -9.92
CA GLU A 41 13.37 -4.17 -8.70
C GLU A 41 13.76 -3.36 -7.43
N GLU A 42 14.83 -2.56 -7.51
CA GLU A 42 15.26 -1.70 -6.40
C GLU A 42 14.20 -0.66 -6.01
N GLN A 43 13.52 -0.08 -7.01
CA GLN A 43 12.44 0.89 -6.78
C GLN A 43 11.20 0.20 -6.18
N LEU A 44 10.87 -1.01 -6.64
CA LEU A 44 9.79 -1.82 -6.08
C LEU A 44 10.06 -2.20 -4.63
N VAL A 45 11.28 -2.62 -4.29
CA VAL A 45 11.68 -2.93 -2.90
C VAL A 45 11.53 -1.68 -2.04
N GLY A 46 12.05 -0.53 -2.47
CA GLY A 46 11.91 0.72 -1.73
C GLY A 46 10.44 1.13 -1.52
N TRP A 47 9.62 1.01 -2.56
CA TRP A 47 8.19 1.29 -2.48
C TRP A 47 7.46 0.33 -1.53
N LEU A 48 7.78 -0.97 -1.56
CA LEU A 48 7.23 -1.97 -0.65
C LEU A 48 7.63 -1.69 0.80
N THR A 49 8.90 -1.37 1.07
CA THR A 49 9.38 -1.04 2.42
C THR A 49 8.68 0.19 2.97
N GLU A 50 8.56 1.27 2.20
CA GLU A 50 7.84 2.49 2.60
C GLU A 50 6.33 2.24 2.78
N THR A 51 5.75 1.33 1.98
CA THR A 51 4.37 0.90 2.15
C THR A 51 4.21 0.10 3.44
N HIS A 52 5.08 -0.88 3.71
CA HIS A 52 5.07 -1.66 4.97
C HIS A 52 5.21 -0.77 6.20
N LYS A 53 6.07 0.25 6.17
CA LYS A 53 6.16 1.32 7.19
C LYS A 53 4.82 1.99 7.46
N LYS A 54 4.17 2.50 6.41
CA LYS A 54 2.86 3.16 6.50
C LYS A 54 1.78 2.22 7.02
N LEU A 55 1.90 0.95 6.68
CA LEU A 55 1.01 -0.10 7.17
C LEU A 55 1.37 -0.56 8.59
N GLY A 56 2.49 -0.13 9.19
CA GLY A 56 2.93 -0.63 10.50
C GLY A 56 3.23 -2.13 10.51
N LEU A 57 3.72 -2.66 9.38
CA LEU A 57 4.11 -4.06 9.18
C LEU A 57 5.62 -4.28 9.41
N GLU A 58 6.31 -3.28 9.96
CA GLU A 58 7.71 -3.42 10.34
C GLU A 58 7.81 -4.32 11.59
N SER A 59 8.49 -5.45 11.43
CA SER A 59 8.95 -6.32 12.52
C SER A 59 10.15 -5.72 13.25
#